data_AF-A0A3B8QLE5-F1
#
_entry.id   AF-A0A3B8QLE5-F1
#
_cell.length_a   1.000
_cell.length_b   1.000
_cell.length_c   1.000
_cell.angle_alpha   90.00
_cell.angle_beta   90.00
_cell.angle_gamma   90.00
#
_symmetry.space_group_name_H-M   'P 1'
#
loop_
_entity.id
_entity.type
_entity.pdbx_description
1 polymer ?
#
loop_
_entity_poly.entity_id
_entity_poly.type
_entity_poly.pdbx_seq_one_letter_code
_entity_poly.pdbx_strand_id
1 'polypeptide(L)'
;MKKGGLGRGLSALIPEGGATSPGPSGTQADPPIEEVPRGGTPSAPGEATAAPPVPVEASGVADDLHLEMVAVSAIEPNRYQPRRVFDDEKMAELTLSIQEIGVLQPVLVRRTEDGL
;
A
#
# COMPACT_ATOMS: atom_id res chain seq x y z
N MET A 1 6.88 48.31 1.02
CA MET A 1 5.50 47.79 1.17
C MET A 1 5.53 46.56 2.07
N LYS A 2 4.54 46.46 2.96
CA LYS A 2 4.54 45.61 4.16
C LYS A 2 4.38 44.12 3.80
N LYS A 3 5.27 43.28 4.34
CA LYS A 3 5.16 41.81 4.41
C LYS A 3 3.91 41.44 5.21
N GLY A 4 3.09 40.54 4.67
CA GLY A 4 1.96 39.94 5.36
C GLY A 4 1.78 38.50 4.91
N GLY A 5 2.73 37.62 5.26
CA GLY A 5 2.56 36.18 5.07
C GLY A 5 1.61 35.63 6.14
N LEU A 6 0.47 35.09 5.73
CA LEU A 6 -0.42 34.29 6.56
C LEU A 6 0.29 32.98 6.92
N GLY A 7 1.05 32.99 8.02
CA GLY A 7 1.82 31.84 8.50
C GLY A 7 1.74 31.72 10.02
N ARG A 8 0.54 31.60 10.58
CA ARG A 8 0.30 31.50 12.04
C ARG A 8 -0.59 30.33 12.46
N GLY A 9 -0.81 29.36 11.59
CA GLY A 9 -1.85 28.34 11.80
C GLY A 9 -1.41 27.01 12.39
N LEU A 10 -0.17 26.56 12.14
CA LEU A 10 0.22 25.16 12.42
C LEU A 10 1.12 25.00 13.66
N SER A 11 1.96 25.99 13.97
CA SER A 11 2.82 25.95 15.16
C SER A 11 2.07 26.10 16.49
N ALA A 12 0.77 26.46 16.46
CA ALA A 12 -0.09 26.50 17.64
C ALA A 12 -0.73 25.13 17.98
N LEU A 13 -0.65 24.18 17.05
CA LEU A 13 -1.27 22.86 17.17
C LEU A 13 -0.29 21.77 17.62
N ILE A 14 1.00 22.09 17.71
CA ILE A 14 2.00 21.15 18.19
C ILE A 14 2.25 21.42 19.68
N PRO A 15 1.79 20.55 20.59
CA PRO A 15 2.19 20.63 21.98
C PRO A 15 3.69 20.33 22.12
N GLU A 16 4.47 21.39 22.39
CA GLU A 16 5.88 21.32 22.80
C GLU A 16 5.99 20.66 24.17
N GLY A 17 6.11 19.33 24.17
CA GLY A 17 6.38 18.52 25.35
C GLY A 17 7.74 17.83 25.26
N GLY A 18 8.76 18.41 25.90
CA GLY A 18 9.84 17.63 26.53
C GLY A 18 11.28 17.77 26.00
N ALA A 19 12.02 18.68 26.64
CA ALA A 19 13.42 18.55 27.09
C ALA A 19 14.61 18.39 26.10
N THR A 20 15.32 19.52 25.97
CA THR A 20 16.75 19.77 25.74
C THR A 20 17.80 18.74 26.22
N SER A 21 18.87 18.55 25.43
CA SER A 21 20.27 18.69 25.89
C SER A 21 21.24 18.92 24.72
N PRO A 22 22.22 19.85 24.82
CA PRO A 22 23.20 20.18 23.76
C PRO A 22 24.60 19.59 24.03
N GLY A 23 25.38 19.35 22.96
CA GLY A 23 26.82 19.05 23.01
C GLY A 23 27.48 19.14 21.62
N PRO A 24 28.78 19.55 21.49
CA PRO A 24 29.18 20.51 20.47
C PRO A 24 30.14 20.01 19.38
N SER A 25 30.11 20.75 18.26
CA SER A 25 31.21 21.20 17.38
C SER A 25 32.36 20.24 17.03
N GLY A 26 32.47 19.91 15.74
CA GLY A 26 33.66 19.38 15.09
C GLY A 26 33.73 19.85 13.63
N THR A 27 34.56 20.86 13.39
CA THR A 27 34.99 21.41 12.09
C THR A 27 35.81 20.39 11.29
N GLN A 28 35.54 20.24 9.98
CA GLN A 28 36.59 20.24 8.95
C GLN A 28 36.00 20.41 7.53
N ALA A 29 36.74 21.09 6.66
CA ALA A 29 36.32 21.69 5.39
C ALA A 29 36.85 20.97 4.13
N ASP A 30 36.05 21.07 3.05
CA ASP A 30 36.33 21.15 1.58
C ASP A 30 37.05 20.00 0.82
N PRO A 31 36.79 19.77 -0.50
CA PRO A 31 36.69 20.78 -1.59
C PRO A 31 35.55 20.57 -2.64
N PRO A 32 35.42 21.41 -3.70
CA PRO A 32 34.18 21.66 -4.43
C PRO A 32 33.99 20.71 -5.63
N ILE A 33 32.73 20.38 -5.94
CA ILE A 33 32.38 19.61 -7.15
C ILE A 33 31.70 20.56 -8.14
N GLU A 34 32.24 20.60 -9.36
CA GLU A 34 31.87 21.46 -10.48
C GLU A 34 30.38 21.47 -10.84
N GLU A 35 29.88 22.67 -11.11
CA GLU A 35 28.54 22.98 -11.58
C GLU A 35 28.44 22.76 -13.10
N VAL A 36 27.68 21.73 -13.52
CA VAL A 36 27.35 21.51 -14.95
C VAL A 36 26.00 22.19 -15.27
N PRO A 37 25.93 23.09 -16.26
CA PRO A 37 24.75 23.93 -16.44
C PRO A 37 23.73 23.36 -17.43
N ARG A 38 22.48 23.74 -17.17
CA ARG A 38 21.34 23.92 -18.10
C ARG A 38 20.62 22.70 -18.67
N GLY A 39 19.32 22.68 -18.37
CA GLY A 39 18.33 22.79 -19.43
C GLY A 39 17.55 21.51 -19.70
N GLY A 40 16.46 21.32 -18.98
CA GLY A 40 15.45 20.32 -19.32
C GLY A 40 14.24 20.54 -18.44
N THR A 41 13.25 21.28 -18.94
CA THR A 41 11.91 21.32 -18.37
C THR A 41 11.36 19.90 -18.26
N PRO A 42 10.99 19.37 -17.08
CA PRO A 42 10.05 18.26 -17.08
C PRO A 42 8.68 18.84 -17.47
N SER A 43 8.32 18.62 -18.73
CA SER A 43 6.95 18.71 -19.22
C SER A 43 6.03 17.97 -18.25
N ALA A 44 4.93 18.63 -17.89
CA ALA A 44 3.79 17.99 -17.25
C ALA A 44 3.26 16.81 -18.08
N PRO A 45 2.84 15.74 -17.40
CA PRO A 45 1.61 15.03 -17.72
C PRO A 45 0.75 15.06 -16.46
N GLY A 46 -0.37 15.77 -16.46
CA GLY A 46 -1.59 15.30 -17.08
C GLY A 46 -2.59 15.05 -15.95
N GLU A 47 -3.74 15.71 -16.04
CA GLU A 47 -4.82 15.68 -15.06
C GLU A 47 -5.07 14.30 -14.44
N ALA A 48 -4.86 14.22 -13.12
CA ALA A 48 -5.50 13.22 -12.29
C ALA A 48 -7.00 13.53 -12.26
N THR A 49 -7.73 13.05 -13.28
CA THR A 49 -9.18 12.92 -13.21
C THR A 49 -9.50 11.85 -12.16
N ALA A 50 -9.79 12.31 -10.95
CA ALA A 50 -10.31 11.47 -9.88
C ALA A 50 -11.72 11.02 -10.30
N ALA A 51 -11.81 9.83 -10.88
CA ALA A 51 -13.08 9.14 -11.03
C ALA A 51 -13.66 8.93 -9.61
N PRO A 52 -14.94 9.26 -9.37
CA PRO A 52 -15.57 9.01 -8.08
C PRO A 52 -15.57 7.51 -7.79
N PRO A 53 -15.39 7.08 -6.52
CA PRO A 53 -15.53 5.68 -6.17
C PRO A 53 -17.00 5.31 -6.40
N VAL A 54 -17.25 4.51 -7.43
CA VAL A 54 -18.54 3.83 -7.55
C VAL A 54 -18.67 2.91 -6.33
N PRO A 55 -19.67 3.11 -5.45
CA PRO A 55 -19.95 2.13 -4.42
C PRO A 55 -20.46 0.88 -5.14
N VAL A 56 -19.63 -0.16 -5.16
CA VAL A 56 -20.08 -1.50 -5.54
C VAL A 56 -20.95 -2.01 -4.39
N GLU A 57 -22.24 -1.70 -4.49
CA GLU A 57 -23.32 -2.23 -3.65
C GLU A 57 -23.34 -3.76 -3.83
N ALA A 58 -22.72 -4.50 -2.90
CA ALA A 58 -22.77 -5.95 -2.84
C ALA A 58 -24.14 -6.42 -2.31
N SER A 59 -25.20 -6.12 -3.06
CA SER A 59 -26.56 -6.54 -2.73
C SER A 59 -26.94 -7.76 -3.56
N GLY A 60 -26.94 -8.93 -2.90
CA GLY A 60 -27.77 -10.06 -3.33
C GLY A 60 -27.07 -11.40 -3.59
N VAL A 61 -26.34 -11.97 -2.62
CA VAL A 61 -26.10 -13.44 -2.54
C VAL A 61 -25.86 -13.88 -1.08
N ALA A 62 -26.65 -13.38 -0.12
CA ALA A 62 -26.39 -13.68 1.31
C ALA A 62 -26.84 -15.09 1.74
N ASP A 63 -27.78 -15.71 1.02
CA ASP A 63 -28.43 -16.95 1.48
C ASP A 63 -27.72 -18.26 1.05
N ASP A 64 -26.83 -18.22 0.05
CA ASP A 64 -26.20 -19.45 -0.51
C ASP A 64 -24.71 -19.61 -0.17
N LEU A 65 -24.14 -18.75 0.67
CA LEU A 65 -22.74 -18.87 1.09
C LEU A 65 -22.65 -19.70 2.38
N HIS A 66 -22.29 -20.98 2.24
CA HIS A 66 -22.01 -21.86 3.38
C HIS A 66 -20.51 -22.12 3.55
N LEU A 67 -20.09 -22.35 4.80
CA LEU A 67 -18.71 -22.75 5.12
C LEU A 67 -18.60 -24.27 5.08
N GLU A 68 -17.63 -24.77 4.30
CA GLU A 68 -17.38 -26.20 4.12
C GLU A 68 -15.87 -26.47 4.10
N MET A 69 -15.45 -27.60 4.67
CA MET A 69 -14.08 -28.07 4.57
C MET A 69 -13.92 -28.86 3.27
N VAL A 70 -13.17 -28.31 2.32
CA VAL A 70 -12.96 -28.90 0.99
C VAL A 70 -11.55 -29.45 0.89
N ALA A 71 -11.40 -30.64 0.31
CA ALA A 71 -10.08 -31.21 0.02
C ALA A 71 -9.35 -30.36 -1.04
N VAL A 72 -8.08 -30.03 -0.81
CA VAL A 72 -7.28 -29.20 -1.72
C VAL A 72 -7.22 -29.79 -3.14
N SER A 73 -7.19 -31.13 -3.25
CA SER A 73 -7.19 -31.85 -4.53
C SER A 73 -8.48 -31.72 -5.33
N ALA A 74 -9.57 -31.25 -4.72
CA ALA A 74 -10.84 -31.03 -5.38
C ALA A 74 -11.00 -29.58 -5.87
N ILE A 75 -10.01 -28.71 -5.63
CA ILE A 75 -10.07 -27.29 -6.00
C ILE A 75 -9.24 -27.09 -7.27
N GLU A 76 -9.87 -26.54 -8.31
CA GLU A 76 -9.17 -26.12 -9.52
C GLU A 76 -8.74 -24.64 -9.46
N PRO A 77 -7.60 -24.28 -10.10
CA PRO A 77 -7.20 -22.89 -10.21
C PRO A 77 -8.25 -22.05 -10.93
N ASN A 78 -8.44 -20.80 -10.49
CA ASN A 78 -9.34 -19.87 -11.15
C ASN A 78 -8.91 -19.63 -12.62
N ARG A 79 -9.75 -20.06 -13.58
CA ARG A 79 -9.55 -19.85 -15.02
C ARG A 79 -9.27 -18.38 -15.38
N TYR A 80 -9.84 -17.44 -14.63
CA TYR A 80 -9.71 -16.00 -14.88
C TYR A 80 -8.75 -15.31 -13.91
N GLN A 81 -7.71 -16.01 -13.44
CA GLN A 81 -6.76 -15.46 -12.47
C GLN A 81 -6.05 -14.18 -13.00
N PRO A 82 -6.30 -13.00 -12.38
CA PRO A 82 -5.70 -11.74 -12.83
C PRO A 82 -4.25 -11.60 -12.33
N ARG A 83 -3.95 -12.12 -11.13
CA ARG A 83 -2.59 -12.14 -10.58
C ARG A 83 -1.82 -13.34 -11.15
N ARG A 84 -0.93 -13.08 -12.10
CA ARG A 84 -0.11 -14.11 -12.76
C ARG A 84 1.33 -14.21 -12.26
N VAL A 85 1.84 -13.16 -11.64
CA VAL A 85 3.18 -13.13 -11.06
C VAL A 85 3.05 -13.24 -9.55
N PHE A 86 3.78 -14.19 -8.98
CA PHE A 86 3.92 -14.39 -7.54
C PHE A 86 5.38 -14.17 -7.17
N ASP A 87 5.59 -13.56 -6.02
CA ASP A 87 6.90 -13.33 -5.44
C ASP A 87 7.20 -14.50 -4.49
N ASP A 88 8.32 -15.19 -4.70
CA ASP A 88 8.64 -16.44 -4.00
C ASP A 88 8.91 -16.19 -2.51
N GLU A 89 9.51 -15.06 -2.15
CA GLU A 89 9.77 -14.70 -0.75
C GLU A 89 8.44 -14.48 -0.02
N LYS A 90 7.53 -13.71 -0.62
CA LYS A 90 6.18 -13.48 -0.06
C LYS A 90 5.35 -14.76 0.01
N MET A 91 5.53 -15.69 -0.92
CA MET A 91 4.84 -16.98 -0.89
C MET A 91 5.33 -17.85 0.28
N ALA A 92 6.64 -17.83 0.55
CA ALA A 92 7.22 -18.54 1.69
C ALA A 92 6.72 -17.96 3.03
N GLU A 93 6.67 -16.63 3.15
CA GLU A 93 6.11 -15.95 4.32
C GLU A 93 4.65 -16.32 4.57
N LEU A 94 3.81 -16.30 3.53
CA LEU A 94 2.40 -16.67 3.63
C LEU A 94 2.25 -18.14 4.06
N THR A 95 3.07 -19.02 3.51
CA THR A 95 3.05 -20.45 3.83
C THR A 95 3.37 -20.69 5.31
N LEU A 96 4.38 -20.01 5.85
CA LEU A 96 4.73 -20.08 7.27
C LEU A 96 3.57 -19.56 8.14
N SER A 97 2.99 -18.43 7.78
CA SER A 97 1.84 -17.85 8.48
C SER A 97 0.63 -18.79 8.54
N ILE A 98 0.31 -19.45 7.41
CA ILE A 98 -0.78 -20.44 7.34
C ILE A 98 -0.47 -21.68 8.20
N GLN A 99 0.79 -22.10 8.31
CA GLN A 99 1.15 -23.24 9.17
C GLN A 99 1.02 -22.92 10.66
N GLU A 100 1.36 -21.70 11.07
CA GLU A 100 1.32 -21.28 12.48
C GLU A 100 -0.09 -20.94 12.98
N ILE A 101 -0.85 -20.21 12.16
CA ILE A 101 -2.13 -19.60 12.56
C ILE A 101 -3.32 -20.28 11.86
N GLY A 102 -3.08 -20.92 10.72
CA GLY A 102 -4.13 -21.40 9.83
C GLY A 102 -4.61 -20.34 8.84
N VAL A 103 -5.64 -20.69 8.08
CA VAL A 103 -6.27 -19.78 7.12
C VAL A 103 -7.30 -18.91 7.84
N LEU A 104 -6.97 -17.63 8.02
CA LEU A 104 -7.83 -16.67 8.74
C LEU A 104 -9.12 -16.34 7.97
N GLN A 105 -9.01 -16.20 6.64
CA GLN A 105 -10.14 -15.88 5.78
C GLN A 105 -10.46 -17.08 4.88
N PRO A 106 -11.70 -17.61 4.94
CA PRO A 106 -12.13 -18.66 4.02
C PRO A 106 -11.96 -18.24 2.55
N VAL A 107 -11.54 -19.21 1.73
CA VAL A 107 -11.47 -19.02 0.27
C VAL A 107 -12.85 -19.20 -0.34
N LEU A 108 -13.18 -18.37 -1.34
CA LEU A 108 -14.42 -18.49 -2.09
C LEU A 108 -14.21 -19.48 -3.24
N VAL A 109 -15.10 -20.46 -3.33
CA VAL A 109 -15.15 -21.44 -4.41
C VAL A 109 -16.55 -21.50 -5.01
N ARG A 110 -16.67 -22.00 -6.23
CA ARG A 110 -17.96 -22.27 -6.89
C ARG A 110 -17.94 -23.68 -7.44
N ARG A 111 -19.03 -24.42 -7.22
CA ARG A 111 -19.20 -25.72 -7.85
C ARG A 111 -19.11 -25.58 -9.38
N THR A 112 -18.40 -26.51 -10.01
CA THR A 112 -18.24 -26.66 -11.46
C THR A 112 -18.76 -28.05 -11.88
N GLU A 113 -19.09 -28.25 -13.16
CA GLU A 113 -19.65 -29.53 -13.64
C GLU A 113 -18.66 -30.71 -13.49
N ASP A 114 -17.36 -30.41 -13.44
CA ASP A 114 -16.27 -31.38 -13.26
C ASP A 114 -15.78 -31.54 -11.80
N GLY A 115 -16.28 -30.73 -10.84
CA GLY A 115 -15.78 -30.69 -9.45
C GLY A 115 -16.19 -29.45 -8.65
N LEU A 116 -15.81 -29.34 -7.37
CA LEU A 116 -16.05 -28.14 -6.55
C LEU A 116 -15.23 -26.92 -6.98
#